data_AF-A0AAD7TDE7-F1
#
_entry.id   AF-A0AAD7TDE7-F1
#
_cell.length_a   1.000
_cell.length_b   1.000
_cell.length_c   1.000
_cell.angle_alpha   90.00
_cell.angle_beta   90.00
_cell.angle_gamma   90.00
#
_symmetry.space_group_name_H-M   'P 1'
#
loop_
_entity.id
_entity.type
_entity.pdbx_description
1 polymer ?
#
loop_
_entity_poly.entity_id
_entity_poly.type
_entity_poly.pdbx_seq_one_letter_code
_entity_poly.pdbx_strand_id
1 'polypeptide(L)'
;MDHGDFSPLKHFVVAKKKISAVFEQLLDYVKEGSEFVEVTCRNEDLTQIANEDQLGQIQGYTEKLAVIKEVLARRHMKVAFFGRTSNGKSTVINAMLRDRVLPSGIGHTTNCFLSVEGTDEDKAYLMTEGSEEEKSVKTVNQLAHALHMDESLDAGCLVRVFWPKTKCALLRDDLVLMDSPGTDVTTQLDSWIDKFCLDADVFVLVANSESTLMNTEKHFFHKVNERLSKPNIFILNNRWDASASEPEYMEDVRKQHTDRCVSFLVEELKVVDREQAPNHIFFVSAKEVLNSRMQRAQGMPETGGALAEGFHERLLEFQSFERTFEASGEVFHCVFCKFPQSCMLIFTYLTK
;
A
#
# COMPACT_ATOMS: atom_id res chain seq x y z
N MET A 1 20.59 18.42 12.82
CA MET A 1 20.73 18.58 11.38
C MET A 1 20.59 17.18 10.81
N ASP A 2 19.38 16.80 10.40
CA ASP A 2 19.13 15.49 9.80
C ASP A 2 19.84 15.42 8.46
N HIS A 3 20.78 14.50 8.32
CA HIS A 3 21.21 14.06 7.00
C HIS A 3 19.96 13.56 6.26
N GLY A 4 19.78 14.05 5.02
CA GLY A 4 18.61 13.75 4.22
C GLY A 4 18.47 12.26 3.95
N ASP A 5 17.72 11.56 4.79
CA ASP A 5 17.24 10.21 4.53
C ASP A 5 16.26 10.28 3.35
N PHE A 6 16.77 9.91 2.17
CA PHE A 6 15.93 9.68 1.02
C PHE A 6 15.02 8.48 1.33
N SER A 7 13.71 8.71 1.49
CA SER A 7 12.74 7.62 1.58
C SER A 7 12.93 6.67 0.40
N PRO A 8 13.08 5.36 0.62
CA PRO A 8 13.20 4.38 -0.44
C PRO A 8 12.04 4.42 -1.45
N LEU A 9 10.84 4.88 -1.05
CA LEU A 9 9.67 5.03 -1.93
C LEU A 9 9.94 6.03 -3.08
N LYS A 10 10.88 6.98 -2.92
CA LYS A 10 11.29 7.88 -4.00
C LYS A 10 11.85 7.15 -5.22
N HIS A 11 12.37 5.94 -5.06
CA HIS A 11 12.79 5.12 -6.20
C HIS A 11 11.60 4.80 -7.12
N PHE A 12 10.44 4.45 -6.56
CA PHE A 12 9.21 4.23 -7.32
C PHE A 12 8.76 5.51 -8.03
N VAL A 13 8.76 6.64 -7.33
CA VAL A 13 8.39 7.95 -7.91
C VAL A 13 9.30 8.32 -9.09
N VAL A 14 10.62 8.16 -8.92
CA VAL A 14 11.60 8.43 -9.99
C VAL A 14 11.43 7.45 -11.16
N ALA A 15 11.23 6.17 -10.88
CA ALA A 15 10.97 5.15 -11.89
C ALA A 15 9.72 5.47 -12.70
N LYS A 16 8.60 5.75 -12.04
CA LYS A 16 7.32 6.16 -12.64
C LYS A 16 7.49 7.41 -13.50
N LYS A 17 8.19 8.44 -13.01
CA LYS A 17 8.46 9.66 -13.79
C LYS A 17 9.28 9.37 -15.05
N LYS A 18 10.34 8.57 -14.94
CA LYS A 18 11.21 8.23 -16.09
C LYS A 18 10.46 7.46 -17.17
N ILE A 19 9.73 6.40 -16.79
CA ILE A 19 9.01 5.57 -17.76
C ILE A 19 7.81 6.30 -18.37
N SER A 20 7.10 7.14 -17.61
CA SER A 20 6.06 8.00 -18.17
C SER A 20 6.64 8.97 -19.22
N ALA A 21 7.82 9.56 -18.97
CA ALA A 21 8.48 10.42 -19.95
C ALA A 21 8.92 9.66 -21.22
N VAL A 22 9.42 8.42 -21.08
CA VAL A 22 9.76 7.56 -22.23
C VAL A 22 8.51 7.25 -23.07
N PHE A 23 7.39 6.90 -22.43
CA PHE A 23 6.15 6.60 -23.15
C PHE A 23 5.52 7.84 -23.79
N GLU A 24 5.71 9.02 -23.21
CA GLU A 24 5.32 10.28 -23.81
C GLU A 24 6.13 10.57 -25.08
N GLN A 25 7.46 10.48 -25.00
CA GLN A 25 8.33 10.63 -26.18
C GLN A 25 8.03 9.60 -27.26
N LEU A 26 7.78 8.35 -26.88
CA LEU A 26 7.42 7.29 -27.82
C LEU A 26 6.06 7.56 -28.48
N LEU A 27 5.07 8.04 -27.73
CA LEU A 27 3.78 8.42 -28.28
C LEU A 27 3.91 9.58 -29.28
N ASP A 28 4.71 10.59 -28.96
CA ASP A 28 4.95 11.73 -29.85
C ASP A 28 5.68 11.29 -31.13
N TYR A 29 6.71 10.45 -31.00
CA TYR A 29 7.41 9.86 -32.15
C TYR A 29 6.48 9.05 -33.07
N VAL A 30 5.60 8.21 -32.51
CA VAL A 30 4.66 7.41 -33.29
C VAL A 30 3.58 8.28 -33.94
N LYS A 31 3.15 9.38 -33.29
CA LYS A 31 2.25 10.36 -33.90
C LYS A 31 2.89 11.07 -35.10
N GLU A 32 4.10 11.58 -34.94
CA GLU A 32 4.85 12.21 -36.03
C GLU A 32 5.06 11.22 -37.19
N GLY A 33 5.41 9.97 -36.87
CA GLY A 33 5.52 8.89 -37.86
C GLY A 33 4.19 8.57 -38.56
N SER A 34 3.07 8.57 -37.82
CA SER A 34 1.73 8.38 -38.37
C SER A 34 1.37 9.48 -39.35
N GLU A 35 1.63 10.74 -39.00
CA GLU A 35 1.37 11.89 -39.88
C GLU A 35 2.24 11.83 -41.15
N PHE A 36 3.53 11.47 -41.01
CA PHE A 36 4.43 11.30 -42.15
C PHE A 36 3.97 10.20 -43.11
N VAL A 37 3.57 9.04 -42.57
CA VAL A 37 3.08 7.91 -43.37
C VAL A 37 1.74 8.26 -44.02
N GLU A 38 0.86 8.97 -43.32
CA GLU A 38 -0.42 9.43 -43.86
C GLU A 38 -0.23 10.36 -45.07
N VAL A 39 0.68 11.34 -44.95
CA VAL A 39 1.02 12.24 -46.06
C VAL A 39 1.62 11.46 -47.24
N THR A 40 2.48 10.48 -46.97
CA THR A 40 3.13 9.66 -47.99
C THR A 40 2.13 8.74 -48.71
N CYS A 41 1.19 8.13 -47.98
CA CYS A 41 0.13 7.29 -48.55
C CYS A 41 -0.85 8.08 -49.43
N ARG A 42 -1.15 9.33 -49.08
CA ARG A 42 -2.07 10.20 -49.82
C ARG A 42 -1.42 10.90 -51.02
N ASN A 43 -0.11 10.76 -51.21
CA ASN A 43 0.61 11.41 -52.30
C ASN A 43 0.55 10.56 -53.58
N GLU A 44 -0.24 11.01 -54.56
CA GLU A 44 -0.44 10.32 -55.85
C GLU A 44 0.85 10.16 -56.67
N ASP A 45 1.86 11.03 -56.46
CA ASP A 45 3.15 10.96 -57.16
C ASP A 45 4.09 9.87 -56.59
N LEU A 46 3.83 9.39 -55.37
CA LEU A 46 4.67 8.43 -54.64
C LEU A 46 4.03 7.05 -54.59
N THR A 47 3.75 6.49 -55.76
CA THR A 47 3.15 5.14 -55.87
C THR A 47 4.06 4.06 -55.25
N GLN A 48 3.49 3.25 -54.34
CA GLN A 48 4.11 2.11 -53.62
C GLN A 48 5.16 2.40 -52.52
N ILE A 49 5.32 3.63 -52.03
CA ILE A 49 6.28 3.90 -50.93
C ILE A 49 5.71 3.55 -49.55
N ALA A 50 4.42 3.81 -49.32
CA ALA A 50 3.71 3.47 -48.09
C ALA A 50 2.31 2.97 -48.44
N ASN A 51 1.79 1.99 -47.68
CA ASN A 51 0.47 1.41 -47.91
C ASN A 51 -0.52 1.67 -46.74
N GLU A 52 -1.82 1.53 -47.02
CA GLU A 52 -2.88 1.76 -46.02
C GLU A 52 -2.77 0.80 -44.82
N ASP A 53 -2.26 -0.41 -45.02
CA ASP A 53 -2.04 -1.38 -43.94
C ASP A 53 -0.98 -0.89 -42.94
N GLN A 54 0.12 -0.31 -43.40
CA GLN A 54 1.15 0.28 -42.55
C GLN A 54 0.62 1.48 -41.78
N LEU A 55 -0.16 2.34 -42.45
CA LEU A 55 -0.82 3.46 -41.80
C LEU A 55 -1.75 2.99 -40.67
N GLY A 56 -2.60 1.99 -40.94
CA GLY A 56 -3.51 1.41 -39.95
C GLY A 56 -2.77 0.77 -38.77
N GLN A 57 -1.63 0.11 -39.01
CA GLN A 57 -0.80 -0.44 -37.94
C GLN A 57 -0.20 0.65 -37.04
N ILE A 58 0.34 1.72 -37.63
CA ILE A 58 0.96 2.83 -36.88
C ILE A 58 -0.10 3.59 -36.08
N GLN A 59 -1.27 3.87 -36.67
CA GLN A 59 -2.41 4.45 -35.95
C GLN A 59 -2.85 3.57 -34.77
N GLY A 60 -2.91 2.25 -34.98
CA GLY A 60 -3.19 1.29 -33.92
C GLY A 60 -2.14 1.26 -32.80
N TYR A 61 -0.87 1.59 -33.08
CA TYR A 61 0.15 1.77 -32.05
C TYR A 61 -0.04 3.06 -31.25
N THR A 62 -0.44 4.16 -31.89
CA THR A 62 -0.76 5.43 -31.22
C THR A 62 -1.84 5.24 -30.16
N GLU A 63 -2.94 4.56 -30.50
CA GLU A 63 -4.04 4.27 -29.58
C GLU A 63 -3.58 3.41 -28.40
N LYS A 64 -2.82 2.35 -28.67
CA LYS A 64 -2.27 1.46 -27.63
C LYS A 64 -1.33 2.21 -26.69
N LEU A 65 -0.46 3.07 -27.21
CA LEU A 65 0.48 3.86 -26.42
C LEU A 65 -0.24 4.91 -25.56
N ALA A 66 -1.31 5.53 -26.07
CA ALA A 66 -2.14 6.44 -25.28
C ALA A 66 -2.78 5.72 -24.09
N VAL A 67 -3.36 4.53 -24.28
CA VAL A 67 -3.91 3.71 -23.20
C VAL A 67 -2.83 3.33 -22.18
N ILE A 68 -1.64 2.91 -22.64
CA ILE A 68 -0.54 2.58 -21.73
C ILE A 68 -0.12 3.81 -20.92
N LYS A 69 -0.02 5.00 -21.52
CA LYS A 69 0.30 6.25 -20.82
C LYS A 69 -0.68 6.52 -19.68
N GLU A 70 -1.98 6.37 -19.92
CA GLU A 70 -3.01 6.53 -18.88
C GLU A 70 -2.87 5.50 -17.76
N VAL A 71 -2.63 4.24 -18.09
CA VAL A 71 -2.42 3.17 -17.11
C VAL A 71 -1.19 3.46 -16.24
N LEU A 72 -0.08 3.88 -16.84
CA LEU A 72 1.16 4.23 -16.15
C LEU A 72 0.97 5.40 -15.19
N ALA A 73 0.23 6.44 -15.60
CA ALA A 73 -0.05 7.60 -14.77
C ALA A 73 -0.80 7.24 -13.47
N ARG A 74 -1.71 6.26 -13.55
CA ARG A 74 -2.54 5.80 -12.41
C ARG A 74 -1.85 4.79 -11.50
N ARG A 75 -0.69 4.24 -11.88
CA ARG A 75 0.04 3.27 -11.04
C ARG A 75 0.52 3.91 -9.74
N HIS A 76 0.29 3.20 -8.65
CA HIS A 76 0.72 3.55 -7.30
C HIS A 76 1.16 2.27 -6.58
N MET A 77 1.92 2.41 -5.51
CA MET A 77 2.18 1.31 -4.59
C MET A 77 0.99 1.12 -3.66
N LYS A 78 0.67 -0.11 -3.31
CA LYS A 78 -0.48 -0.45 -2.48
C LYS A 78 -0.08 -1.42 -1.39
N VAL A 79 -0.33 -1.04 -0.15
CA VAL A 79 -0.18 -1.89 1.02
C VAL A 79 -1.54 -2.18 1.63
N ALA A 80 -1.81 -3.44 1.94
CA ALA A 80 -3.08 -3.88 2.50
C ALA A 80 -2.90 -4.48 3.90
N PHE A 81 -3.65 -3.96 4.87
CA PHE A 81 -3.57 -4.36 6.28
C PHE A 81 -4.72 -5.30 6.62
N PHE A 82 -4.39 -6.47 7.17
CA PHE A 82 -5.33 -7.52 7.55
C PHE A 82 -5.11 -7.98 8.99
N GLY A 83 -6.12 -8.61 9.57
CA GLY A 83 -6.13 -9.07 10.95
C GLY A 83 -7.52 -8.96 11.57
N ARG A 84 -7.70 -9.57 12.73
CA ARG A 84 -8.99 -9.55 13.43
C ARG A 84 -9.45 -8.14 13.81
N THR A 85 -10.74 -8.02 14.09
CA THR A 85 -11.33 -6.79 14.63
C THR A 85 -10.57 -6.38 15.89
N SER A 86 -10.30 -5.07 16.04
CA SER A 86 -9.60 -4.48 17.18
C SER A 86 -8.11 -4.81 17.34
N ASN A 87 -7.47 -5.60 16.46
CA ASN A 87 -6.01 -5.81 16.51
C ASN A 87 -5.19 -4.53 16.27
N GLY A 88 -5.83 -3.47 15.73
CA GLY A 88 -5.24 -2.14 15.60
C GLY A 88 -4.79 -1.77 14.19
N LYS A 89 -5.34 -2.39 13.14
CA LYS A 89 -5.05 -2.08 11.73
C LYS A 89 -5.11 -0.59 11.39
N SER A 90 -6.26 0.06 11.65
CA SER A 90 -6.45 1.49 11.43
C SER A 90 -5.51 2.35 12.31
N THR A 91 -5.10 1.85 13.49
CA THR A 91 -4.12 2.54 14.36
C THR A 91 -2.71 2.46 13.78
N VAL A 92 -2.31 1.33 13.20
CA VAL A 92 -1.03 1.19 12.47
C VAL A 92 -0.99 2.15 11.29
N ILE A 93 -2.05 2.20 10.48
CA ILE A 93 -2.15 3.10 9.32
C ILE A 93 -2.04 4.56 9.78
N ASN A 94 -2.80 4.96 10.81
CA ASN A 94 -2.72 6.30 11.38
C ASN A 94 -1.32 6.61 11.93
N ALA A 95 -0.66 5.65 12.58
CA ALA A 95 0.70 5.82 13.06
C ALA A 95 1.66 6.11 11.90
N MET A 96 1.61 5.32 10.82
CA MET A 96 2.40 5.55 9.60
C MET A 96 2.11 6.92 8.96
N LEU A 97 0.83 7.31 8.91
CA LEU A 97 0.39 8.60 8.39
C LEU A 97 0.70 9.80 9.30
N ARG A 98 1.09 9.53 10.56
CA ARG A 98 1.42 10.51 11.61
C ARG A 98 0.24 11.39 12.06
N ASP A 99 -0.98 11.00 11.71
CA ASP A 99 -2.21 11.71 12.06
C ASP A 99 -3.37 10.72 12.17
N ARG A 100 -4.46 11.13 12.82
CA ARG A 100 -5.71 10.37 12.83
C ARG A 100 -6.43 10.62 11.52
N VAL A 101 -6.25 9.71 10.56
CA VAL A 101 -6.92 9.77 9.24
C VAL A 101 -8.12 8.83 9.21
N LEU A 102 -7.92 7.59 9.67
CA LEU A 102 -8.95 6.57 9.76
C LEU A 102 -9.60 6.52 11.16
N PRO A 103 -10.89 6.17 11.25
CA PRO A 103 -11.54 5.90 12.53
C PRO A 103 -10.82 4.77 13.27
N SER A 104 -10.34 5.06 14.47
CA SER A 104 -9.67 4.09 15.35
C SER A 104 -10.21 4.29 16.76
N GLY A 105 -11.03 3.34 17.21
CA GLY A 105 -11.80 3.45 18.46
C GLY A 105 -12.31 2.10 18.94
N ILE A 106 -13.08 2.11 20.01
CA ILE A 106 -13.67 0.89 20.60
C ILE A 106 -14.88 0.48 19.74
N GLY A 107 -14.90 -0.76 19.25
CA GLY A 107 -15.97 -1.33 18.44
C GLY A 107 -15.57 -1.66 16.99
N HIS A 108 -16.52 -2.12 16.18
CA HIS A 108 -16.32 -2.34 14.74
C HIS A 108 -16.30 -0.99 14.03
N THR A 109 -15.15 -0.32 14.02
CA THR A 109 -14.98 0.98 13.36
C THR A 109 -14.85 0.90 11.84
N THR A 110 -14.56 -0.30 11.32
CA THR A 110 -14.29 -0.56 9.90
C THR A 110 -15.13 -1.76 9.45
N ASN A 111 -16.31 -1.48 8.88
CA ASN A 111 -17.21 -2.51 8.34
C ASN A 111 -16.92 -2.82 6.86
N CYS A 112 -16.30 -1.91 6.13
CA CYS A 112 -15.97 -2.01 4.70
C CYS A 112 -14.47 -1.74 4.49
N PHE A 113 -13.97 -1.93 3.27
CA PHE A 113 -12.58 -1.56 2.97
C PHE A 113 -12.44 -0.04 2.91
N LEU A 114 -11.35 0.48 3.47
CA LEU A 114 -10.98 1.90 3.39
C LEU A 114 -9.62 2.01 2.71
N SER A 115 -9.52 2.71 1.57
CA SER A 115 -8.22 3.11 1.01
C SER A 115 -7.90 4.53 1.42
N VAL A 116 -6.65 4.80 1.78
CA VAL A 116 -6.13 6.15 1.99
C VAL A 116 -5.16 6.47 0.86
N GLU A 117 -5.49 7.51 0.11
CA GLU A 117 -4.78 7.95 -1.09
C GLU A 117 -4.39 9.43 -0.95
N GLY A 118 -3.30 9.83 -1.61
CA GLY A 118 -2.85 11.21 -1.61
C GLY A 118 -3.64 12.08 -2.59
N THR A 119 -4.14 13.23 -2.15
CA THR A 119 -4.66 14.29 -3.04
C THR A 119 -3.74 15.50 -3.06
N ASP A 120 -3.69 16.18 -4.22
CA ASP A 120 -3.01 17.46 -4.39
C ASP A 120 -3.84 18.63 -3.83
N GLU A 121 -5.09 18.38 -3.44
CA GLU A 121 -5.93 19.34 -2.75
C GLU A 121 -5.52 19.53 -1.28
N ASP A 122 -5.80 20.72 -0.74
CA ASP A 122 -5.55 21.04 0.67
C ASP A 122 -6.58 20.40 1.63
N LYS A 123 -7.73 19.96 1.10
CA LYS A 123 -8.85 19.44 1.89
C LYS A 123 -8.99 17.93 1.68
N ALA A 124 -9.31 17.23 2.77
CA ALA A 124 -9.63 15.83 2.71
C ALA A 124 -11.09 15.62 2.27
N TYR A 125 -11.31 14.57 1.48
CA TYR A 125 -12.63 14.15 1.02
C TYR A 125 -12.69 12.62 0.92
N LEU A 126 -13.90 12.08 0.81
CA LEU A 126 -14.14 10.66 0.58
C LEU A 126 -14.97 10.45 -0.68
N MET A 127 -14.77 9.31 -1.32
CA MET A 127 -15.57 8.82 -2.44
C MET A 127 -16.01 7.39 -2.14
N THR A 128 -17.28 7.09 -2.38
CA THR A 128 -17.84 5.75 -2.23
C THR A 128 -17.78 5.00 -3.57
N GLU A 129 -17.65 3.68 -3.53
CA GLU A 129 -17.67 2.86 -4.73
C GLU A 129 -18.94 3.11 -5.56
N GLY A 130 -18.78 3.32 -6.88
CA GLY A 130 -19.88 3.59 -7.81
C GLY A 130 -20.41 5.03 -7.81
N SER A 131 -19.83 5.94 -7.00
CA SER A 131 -20.15 7.37 -7.02
C SER A 131 -18.89 8.20 -7.31
N GLU A 132 -19.03 9.21 -8.17
CA GLU A 132 -18.01 10.25 -8.37
C GLU A 132 -18.22 11.46 -7.43
N GLU A 133 -19.19 11.38 -6.50
CA GLU A 133 -19.45 12.46 -5.55
C GLU A 133 -18.36 12.54 -4.48
N GLU A 134 -17.73 13.71 -4.40
CA GLU A 134 -16.74 14.03 -3.36
C GLU A 134 -17.44 14.54 -2.09
N LYS A 135 -17.39 13.73 -1.03
CA LYS A 135 -17.93 14.11 0.28
C LYS A 135 -16.81 14.68 1.14
N SER A 136 -16.88 15.96 1.47
CA SER A 136 -15.85 16.63 2.29
C SER A 136 -15.76 16.01 3.69
N VAL A 137 -14.53 15.71 4.13
CA VAL A 137 -14.25 15.17 5.47
C VAL A 137 -13.43 16.17 6.24
N LYS A 138 -14.03 16.81 7.26
CA LYS A 138 -13.29 17.76 8.13
C LYS A 138 -12.67 17.07 9.33
N THR A 139 -13.25 15.96 9.79
CA THR A 139 -12.81 15.22 10.97
C THR A 139 -13.01 13.72 10.81
N VAL A 140 -12.19 12.93 11.52
CA VAL A 140 -12.35 11.47 11.58
C VAL A 140 -13.72 11.05 12.10
N ASN A 141 -14.32 11.83 13.01
CA ASN A 141 -15.64 11.54 13.54
C ASN A 141 -16.73 11.64 12.47
N GLN A 142 -16.60 12.60 11.54
CA GLN A 142 -17.50 12.70 10.39
C GLN A 142 -17.33 11.51 9.45
N LEU A 143 -16.09 11.05 9.23
CA LEU A 143 -15.81 9.84 8.46
C LEU A 143 -16.45 8.61 9.12
N ALA A 144 -16.24 8.41 10.42
CA ALA A 144 -16.85 7.31 11.18
C ALA A 144 -18.38 7.34 11.10
N HIS A 145 -18.98 8.52 11.27
CA HIS A 145 -20.43 8.70 11.16
C HIS A 145 -20.95 8.42 9.75
N ALA A 146 -20.26 8.90 8.71
CA ALA A 146 -20.63 8.65 7.32
C ALA A 146 -20.61 7.15 6.99
N LEU A 147 -19.60 6.42 7.50
CA LEU A 147 -19.48 4.98 7.32
C LEU A 147 -20.56 4.19 8.08
N HIS A 148 -21.01 4.68 9.24
CA HIS A 148 -22.03 4.01 10.04
C HIS A 148 -23.47 4.30 9.61
N MET A 149 -23.74 5.46 9.02
CA MET A 149 -25.10 5.84 8.60
C MET A 149 -25.48 5.33 7.22
N ASP A 150 -24.51 4.90 6.43
CA ASP A 150 -24.78 4.39 5.09
C ASP A 150 -25.03 2.87 5.15
N GLU A 151 -26.31 2.50 5.26
CA GLU A 151 -26.76 1.10 5.28
C GLU A 151 -26.42 0.33 3.99
N SER A 152 -26.01 1.03 2.92
CA SER A 152 -25.58 0.41 1.67
C SER A 152 -24.11 -0.06 1.69
N LEU A 153 -23.31 0.38 2.69
CA LEU A 153 -21.92 -0.02 2.83
C LEU A 153 -21.82 -1.36 3.57
N ASP A 154 -21.62 -2.42 2.80
CA ASP A 154 -21.31 -3.75 3.34
C ASP A 154 -19.79 -4.03 3.35
N ALA A 155 -19.42 -5.21 3.84
CA ALA A 155 -18.01 -5.60 3.93
C ALA A 155 -17.33 -5.86 2.58
N GLY A 156 -18.09 -5.84 1.48
CA GLY A 156 -17.62 -5.91 0.10
C GLY A 156 -17.50 -4.54 -0.60
N CYS A 157 -17.81 -3.43 0.08
CA CYS A 157 -17.65 -2.07 -0.46
C CYS A 157 -16.25 -1.50 -0.20
N LEU A 158 -15.82 -0.58 -1.07
CA LEU A 158 -14.62 0.23 -0.90
C LEU A 158 -14.97 1.71 -0.76
N VAL A 159 -14.47 2.35 0.30
CA VAL A 159 -14.48 3.80 0.44
C VAL A 159 -13.07 4.32 0.29
N ARG A 160 -12.88 5.30 -0.59
CA ARG A 160 -11.59 5.95 -0.83
C ARG A 160 -11.54 7.25 -0.05
N VAL A 161 -10.55 7.39 0.81
CA VAL A 161 -10.25 8.58 1.60
C VAL A 161 -9.07 9.28 0.95
N PHE A 162 -9.31 10.46 0.41
CA PHE A 162 -8.28 11.31 -0.17
C PHE A 162 -7.76 12.27 0.89
N TRP A 163 -6.46 12.18 1.18
CA TRP A 163 -5.79 12.95 2.22
C TRP A 163 -4.66 13.82 1.63
N PRO A 164 -4.49 15.08 2.06
CA PRO A 164 -3.53 15.99 1.44
C PRO A 164 -2.08 15.47 1.49
N LYS A 165 -1.42 15.38 0.32
CA LYS A 165 0.00 14.96 0.19
C LYS A 165 0.98 15.89 0.91
N THR A 166 0.55 17.11 1.22
CA THR A 166 1.34 18.07 2.01
C THR A 166 1.54 17.59 3.45
N LYS A 167 0.59 16.80 3.99
CA LYS A 167 0.61 16.32 5.38
C LYS A 167 1.39 15.03 5.59
N CYS A 168 1.52 14.18 4.58
CA CYS A 168 2.18 12.87 4.71
C CYS A 168 3.11 12.57 3.54
N ALA A 169 4.37 12.24 3.84
CA ALA A 169 5.37 11.88 2.83
C ALA A 169 5.02 10.57 2.09
N LEU A 170 4.47 9.57 2.81
CA LEU A 170 4.08 8.29 2.21
C LEU A 170 3.07 8.48 1.07
N LEU A 171 2.03 9.28 1.31
CA LEU A 171 0.99 9.58 0.31
C LEU A 171 1.52 10.44 -0.85
N ARG A 172 2.51 11.29 -0.57
CA ARG A 172 3.19 12.09 -1.60
C ARG A 172 4.02 11.21 -2.54
N ASP A 173 4.61 10.14 -2.01
CA ASP A 173 5.47 9.22 -2.74
C ASP A 173 4.66 8.04 -3.35
N ASP A 174 3.41 8.29 -3.74
CA ASP A 174 2.49 7.37 -4.43
C ASP A 174 2.19 6.05 -3.67
N LEU A 175 2.15 6.08 -2.33
CA LEU A 175 1.68 4.95 -1.52
C LEU A 175 0.17 5.07 -1.21
N VAL A 176 -0.55 3.97 -1.43
CA VAL A 176 -1.94 3.77 -1.03
C VAL A 176 -1.98 2.75 0.11
N LEU A 177 -2.64 3.12 1.21
CA LEU A 177 -2.80 2.24 2.38
C LEU A 177 -4.25 1.77 2.47
N MET A 178 -4.47 0.46 2.52
CA MET A 178 -5.79 -0.14 2.57
C MET A 178 -6.03 -0.79 3.95
N ASP A 179 -7.05 -0.33 4.65
CA ASP A 179 -7.58 -0.96 5.86
C ASP A 179 -8.70 -1.94 5.47
N SER A 180 -8.63 -3.18 5.98
CA SER A 180 -9.65 -4.18 5.76
C SER A 180 -10.66 -4.23 6.92
N PRO A 181 -11.87 -4.77 6.71
CA PRO A 181 -12.68 -5.25 7.82
C PRO A 181 -11.95 -6.38 8.57
N GLY A 182 -12.42 -6.73 9.77
CA GLY A 182 -11.83 -7.82 10.56
C GLY A 182 -11.90 -9.16 9.81
N THR A 183 -10.81 -9.93 9.78
CA THR A 183 -10.81 -11.26 9.14
C THR A 183 -11.75 -12.27 9.80
N ASP A 184 -12.25 -11.94 10.99
CA ASP A 184 -13.23 -12.71 11.76
C ASP A 184 -14.70 -12.37 11.46
N VAL A 185 -14.98 -11.38 10.60
CA VAL A 185 -16.36 -10.91 10.33
C VAL A 185 -17.01 -11.54 9.11
N THR A 186 -16.24 -12.15 8.20
CA THR A 186 -16.77 -12.75 6.97
C THR A 186 -16.11 -14.09 6.69
N THR A 187 -16.83 -14.94 5.95
CA THR A 187 -16.31 -16.17 5.34
C THR A 187 -15.99 -16.00 3.86
N GLN A 188 -16.36 -14.86 3.24
CA GLN A 188 -16.20 -14.60 1.80
C GLN A 188 -14.82 -14.03 1.44
N LEU A 189 -13.76 -14.67 1.92
CA LEU A 189 -12.38 -14.18 1.76
C LEU A 189 -11.91 -14.16 0.30
N ASP A 190 -12.32 -15.14 -0.51
CA ASP A 190 -11.94 -15.22 -1.94
C ASP A 190 -12.39 -13.97 -2.71
N SER A 191 -13.63 -13.50 -2.48
CA SER A 191 -14.17 -12.31 -3.15
C SER A 191 -13.39 -11.04 -2.77
N TRP A 192 -12.94 -10.93 -1.51
CA TRP A 192 -12.12 -9.82 -1.07
C TRP A 192 -10.74 -9.83 -1.72
N ILE A 193 -10.13 -11.01 -1.85
CA ILE A 193 -8.82 -11.14 -2.49
C ILE A 193 -8.92 -10.74 -3.95
N ASP A 194 -9.90 -11.28 -4.67
CA ASP A 194 -10.09 -11.01 -6.10
C ASP A 194 -10.40 -9.54 -6.38
N LYS A 195 -11.20 -8.88 -5.52
CA LYS A 195 -11.61 -7.49 -5.71
C LYS A 195 -10.59 -6.46 -5.24
N PHE A 196 -9.90 -6.73 -4.13
CA PHE A 196 -9.13 -5.69 -3.41
C PHE A 196 -7.65 -6.00 -3.22
N CYS A 197 -7.19 -7.22 -3.46
CA CYS A 197 -5.84 -7.63 -3.08
C CYS A 197 -4.92 -7.99 -4.25
N LEU A 198 -5.45 -8.29 -5.44
CA LEU A 198 -4.63 -8.75 -6.57
C LEU A 198 -3.57 -7.74 -7.05
N ASP A 199 -3.78 -6.45 -6.78
CA ASP A 199 -2.90 -5.33 -7.11
C ASP A 199 -2.11 -4.79 -5.89
N ALA A 200 -2.25 -5.44 -4.73
CA ALA A 200 -1.48 -5.11 -3.53
C ALA A 200 -0.06 -5.63 -3.66
N ASP A 201 0.90 -4.77 -3.33
CA ASP A 201 2.32 -5.07 -3.41
C ASP A 201 2.86 -5.65 -2.09
N VAL A 202 2.27 -5.21 -0.99
CA VAL A 202 2.66 -5.62 0.36
C VAL A 202 1.42 -5.91 1.19
N PHE A 203 1.46 -7.01 1.93
CA PHE A 203 0.45 -7.38 2.91
C PHE A 203 1.01 -7.27 4.31
N VAL A 204 0.25 -6.64 5.21
CA VAL A 204 0.62 -6.51 6.62
C VAL A 204 -0.43 -7.21 7.48
N LEU A 205 -0.05 -8.30 8.11
CA LEU A 205 -0.83 -8.96 9.15
C LEU A 205 -0.62 -8.25 10.48
N VAL A 206 -1.65 -7.56 10.97
CA VAL A 206 -1.67 -6.97 12.30
C VAL A 206 -2.27 -7.99 13.27
N ALA A 207 -1.40 -8.66 14.01
CA ALA A 207 -1.75 -9.61 15.05
C ALA A 207 -1.83 -8.92 16.41
N ASN A 208 -2.71 -9.41 17.30
CA ASN A 208 -2.75 -8.94 18.69
C ASN A 208 -1.77 -9.76 19.52
N SER A 209 -0.71 -9.14 20.04
CA SER A 209 0.32 -9.82 20.84
C SER A 209 -0.15 -10.32 22.21
N GLU A 210 -1.28 -9.84 22.71
CA GLU A 210 -1.93 -10.39 23.92
C GLU A 210 -2.55 -11.78 23.65
N SER A 211 -2.63 -12.19 22.38
CA SER A 211 -3.25 -13.44 21.94
C SER A 211 -2.40 -14.16 20.89
N THR A 212 -2.60 -15.46 20.71
CA THR A 212 -1.85 -16.19 19.67
C THR A 212 -2.39 -15.93 18.27
N LEU A 213 -1.52 -15.99 17.26
CA LEU A 213 -1.93 -15.96 15.85
C LEU A 213 -3.01 -17.01 15.56
N MET A 214 -4.17 -16.59 15.08
CA MET A 214 -5.34 -17.45 14.92
C MET A 214 -5.37 -18.14 13.54
N ASN A 215 -6.01 -19.31 13.47
CA ASN A 215 -6.16 -20.05 12.21
C ASN A 215 -6.98 -19.28 11.16
N THR A 216 -7.92 -18.42 11.57
CA THR A 216 -8.67 -17.56 10.64
C THR A 216 -7.78 -16.56 9.93
N GLU A 217 -6.84 -15.95 10.65
CA GLU A 217 -5.83 -15.04 10.09
C GLU A 217 -4.88 -15.81 9.16
N LYS A 218 -4.38 -16.97 9.60
CA LYS A 218 -3.53 -17.84 8.75
C LYS A 218 -4.25 -18.26 7.47
N HIS A 219 -5.51 -18.69 7.57
CA HIS A 219 -6.29 -19.16 6.44
C HIS A 219 -6.47 -18.09 5.37
N PHE A 220 -6.69 -16.83 5.76
CA PHE A 220 -6.74 -15.72 4.82
C PHE A 220 -5.44 -15.59 4.01
N PHE A 221 -4.28 -15.65 4.68
CA PHE A 221 -2.99 -15.54 4.00
C PHE A 221 -2.60 -16.77 3.19
N HIS A 222 -3.07 -17.97 3.58
CA HIS A 222 -3.01 -19.16 2.70
C HIS A 222 -3.76 -18.91 1.39
N LYS A 223 -4.96 -18.32 1.45
CA LYS A 223 -5.72 -17.92 0.26
C LYS A 223 -5.01 -16.85 -0.58
N VAL A 224 -4.39 -15.86 0.05
CA VAL A 224 -3.56 -14.87 -0.68
C VAL A 224 -2.41 -15.55 -1.41
N ASN A 225 -1.72 -16.48 -0.75
CA ASN A 225 -0.59 -17.24 -1.31
C ASN A 225 -1.00 -18.25 -2.41
N GLU A 226 -2.26 -18.69 -2.44
CA GLU A 226 -2.82 -19.48 -3.56
C GLU A 226 -3.02 -18.62 -4.82
N ARG A 227 -3.29 -17.32 -4.66
CA ARG A 227 -3.62 -16.40 -5.76
C ARG A 227 -2.43 -15.60 -6.27
N LEU A 228 -1.47 -15.30 -5.39
CA LEU A 228 -0.29 -14.50 -5.69
C LEU A 228 0.98 -15.35 -5.55
N SER A 229 1.88 -15.25 -6.52
CA SER A 229 3.17 -15.92 -6.44
C SER A 229 4.09 -15.16 -5.48
N LYS A 230 4.43 -15.78 -4.35
CA LYS A 230 5.36 -15.26 -3.34
C LYS A 230 5.00 -13.82 -2.88
N PRO A 231 3.82 -13.61 -2.26
CA PRO A 231 3.41 -12.30 -1.78
C PRO A 231 4.34 -11.78 -0.66
N ASN A 232 4.61 -10.47 -0.67
CA ASN A 232 5.35 -9.81 0.41
C ASN A 232 4.48 -9.70 1.65
N ILE A 233 4.83 -10.42 2.72
CA ILE A 233 4.03 -10.45 3.94
C ILE A 233 4.86 -9.98 5.14
N PHE A 234 4.35 -8.99 5.86
CA PHE A 234 4.85 -8.56 7.16
C PHE A 234 3.88 -8.97 8.26
N ILE A 235 4.40 -9.28 9.45
CA ILE A 235 3.62 -9.54 10.65
C ILE A 235 3.98 -8.52 11.72
N LEU A 236 2.99 -7.72 12.12
CA LEU A 236 3.08 -6.81 13.25
C LEU A 236 2.36 -7.44 14.44
N ASN A 237 3.13 -7.93 15.42
CA ASN A 237 2.61 -8.28 16.73
C ASN A 237 2.37 -6.96 17.48
N ASN A 238 1.17 -6.40 17.29
CA ASN A 238 0.76 -5.11 17.83
C ASN A 238 0.22 -5.25 19.26
N ARG A 239 0.18 -4.12 19.98
CA ARG A 239 -0.14 -4.02 21.42
C ARG A 239 0.95 -4.60 22.33
N TRP A 240 2.20 -4.53 21.87
CA TRP A 240 3.33 -5.03 22.64
C TRP A 240 3.57 -4.25 23.93
N ASP A 241 3.00 -3.06 24.08
CA ASP A 241 2.98 -2.31 25.34
C ASP A 241 2.34 -3.10 26.49
N ALA A 242 1.39 -4.00 26.21
CA ALA A 242 0.77 -4.85 27.24
C ALA A 242 1.79 -5.82 27.90
N SER A 243 2.83 -6.24 27.18
CA SER A 243 3.85 -7.14 27.74
C SER A 243 4.71 -6.47 28.82
N ALA A 244 4.77 -5.14 28.85
CA ALA A 244 5.56 -4.39 29.82
C ALA A 244 5.01 -4.51 31.26
N SER A 245 3.76 -4.98 31.44
CA SER A 245 3.24 -5.29 32.78
C SER A 245 3.81 -6.59 33.36
N GLU A 246 4.37 -7.47 32.53
CA GLU A 246 4.90 -8.79 32.91
C GLU A 246 6.32 -9.02 32.35
N PRO A 247 7.32 -8.25 32.81
CA PRO A 247 8.67 -8.28 32.24
C PRO A 247 9.37 -9.64 32.36
N GLU A 248 9.04 -10.44 33.39
CA GLU A 248 9.63 -11.77 33.62
C GLU A 248 9.30 -12.76 32.50
N TYR A 249 8.14 -12.62 31.85
CA TYR A 249 7.70 -13.51 30.77
C TYR A 249 7.85 -12.89 29.38
N MET A 250 8.22 -11.61 29.29
CA MET A 250 8.26 -10.86 28.03
C MET A 250 9.16 -11.53 26.99
N GLU A 251 10.35 -12.01 27.39
CA GLU A 251 11.30 -12.65 26.47
C GLU A 251 10.81 -14.02 25.97
N ASP A 252 10.25 -14.84 26.86
CA ASP A 252 9.67 -16.15 26.52
C ASP A 252 8.45 -16.02 25.61
N VAL A 253 7.57 -15.04 25.90
CA VAL A 253 6.41 -14.73 25.06
C VAL A 253 6.87 -14.22 23.70
N ARG A 254 7.84 -13.28 23.65
CA ARG A 254 8.40 -12.79 22.37
C ARG A 254 8.94 -13.94 21.54
N LYS A 255 9.73 -14.83 22.15
CA LYS A 255 10.29 -16.01 21.49
C LYS A 255 9.19 -16.93 20.95
N GLN A 256 8.15 -17.22 21.75
CA GLN A 256 7.03 -18.05 21.33
C GLN A 256 6.29 -17.44 20.12
N HIS A 257 6.04 -16.13 20.14
CA HIS A 257 5.44 -15.43 19.01
C HIS A 257 6.33 -15.45 17.77
N THR A 258 7.63 -15.20 17.94
CA THR A 258 8.61 -15.26 16.85
C THR A 258 8.63 -16.66 16.23
N ASP A 259 8.75 -17.73 17.01
CA ASP A 259 8.79 -19.10 16.49
C ASP A 259 7.52 -19.45 15.70
N ARG A 260 6.34 -19.05 16.20
CA ARG A 260 5.07 -19.23 15.50
C ARG A 260 4.99 -18.44 14.19
N CYS A 261 5.44 -17.19 14.20
CA CYS A 261 5.43 -16.33 13.01
C CYS A 261 6.42 -16.81 11.97
N VAL A 262 7.61 -17.26 12.38
CA VAL A 262 8.63 -17.85 11.51
C VAL A 262 8.11 -19.15 10.89
N SER A 263 7.56 -20.07 11.68
CA SER A 263 6.95 -21.31 11.15
C SER A 263 5.84 -20.98 10.13
N PHE A 264 5.01 -19.98 10.43
CA PHE A 264 3.96 -19.55 9.51
C PHE A 264 4.50 -19.01 8.17
N LEU A 265 5.46 -18.08 8.19
CA LEU A 265 5.99 -17.48 6.95
C LEU A 265 6.89 -18.44 6.15
N VAL A 266 7.69 -19.28 6.83
CA VAL A 266 8.73 -20.12 6.22
C VAL A 266 8.23 -21.53 5.90
N GLU A 267 7.54 -22.17 6.84
CA GLU A 267 7.16 -23.59 6.71
C GLU A 267 5.79 -23.75 6.08
N GLU A 268 4.81 -22.94 6.52
CA GLU A 268 3.44 -22.99 6.01
C GLU A 268 3.30 -22.27 4.67
N LEU A 269 3.59 -20.96 4.63
CA LEU A 269 3.41 -20.15 3.42
C LEU A 269 4.58 -20.28 2.42
N LYS A 270 5.80 -20.57 2.91
CA LYS A 270 7.02 -20.69 2.08
C LYS A 270 7.30 -19.44 1.23
N VAL A 271 7.01 -18.26 1.78
CA VAL A 271 7.17 -16.97 1.09
C VAL A 271 8.51 -16.30 1.37
N VAL A 272 9.15 -16.64 2.49
CA VAL A 272 10.45 -16.09 2.92
C VAL A 272 11.35 -17.19 3.44
N ASP A 273 12.66 -17.00 3.32
CA ASP A 273 13.64 -17.89 3.92
C ASP A 273 13.78 -17.62 5.43
N ARG A 274 14.26 -18.61 6.17
CA ARG A 274 14.42 -18.50 7.64
C ARG A 274 15.35 -17.37 8.07
N GLU A 275 16.35 -17.06 7.25
CA GLU A 275 17.28 -15.94 7.48
C GLU A 275 16.63 -14.57 7.25
N GLN A 276 15.62 -14.51 6.37
CA GLN A 276 14.89 -13.29 6.04
C GLN A 276 13.72 -13.03 7.00
N ALA A 277 13.10 -14.10 7.54
CA ALA A 277 11.93 -14.01 8.41
C ALA A 277 12.02 -12.98 9.56
N PRO A 278 13.16 -12.78 10.25
CA PRO A 278 13.30 -11.74 11.28
C PRO A 278 13.03 -10.32 10.77
N ASN A 279 13.29 -10.04 9.48
CA ASN A 279 13.02 -8.74 8.87
C ASN A 279 11.54 -8.55 8.47
N HIS A 280 10.70 -9.56 8.68
CA HIS A 280 9.27 -9.52 8.38
C HIS A 280 8.39 -9.53 9.63
N ILE A 281 8.96 -9.72 10.82
CA ILE A 281 8.23 -9.93 12.07
C ILE A 281 8.65 -8.88 13.09
N PHE A 282 7.71 -8.04 13.52
CA PHE A 282 7.99 -6.92 14.43
C PHE A 282 7.05 -6.91 15.63
N PHE A 283 7.54 -6.39 16.76
CA PHE A 283 6.79 -6.28 18.01
C PHE A 283 6.59 -4.80 18.38
N VAL A 284 5.38 -4.30 18.21
CA VAL A 284 5.12 -2.85 18.18
C VAL A 284 3.93 -2.44 19.05
N SER A 285 3.90 -1.16 19.40
CA SER A 285 2.69 -0.50 19.91
C SER A 285 2.31 0.65 19.00
N ALA A 286 1.37 0.40 18.07
CA ALA A 286 0.89 1.44 17.15
C ALA A 286 0.26 2.63 17.88
N LYS A 287 -0.35 2.39 19.06
CA LYS A 287 -0.98 3.42 19.87
C LYS A 287 0.04 4.38 20.47
N GLU A 288 1.13 3.85 21.03
CA GLU A 288 2.24 4.67 21.53
C GLU A 288 2.87 5.50 20.42
N VAL A 289 3.14 4.88 19.26
CA VAL A 289 3.76 5.53 18.10
C VAL A 289 2.87 6.67 17.58
N LEU A 290 1.57 6.42 17.40
CA LEU A 290 0.62 7.45 16.95
C LEU A 290 0.56 8.62 17.93
N ASN A 291 0.40 8.35 19.24
CA ASN A 291 0.32 9.40 20.25
C ASN A 291 1.61 10.24 20.29
N SER A 292 2.76 9.57 20.23
CA SER A 292 4.07 10.24 20.22
C SER A 292 4.23 11.17 19.01
N ARG A 293 3.89 10.69 17.80
CA ARG A 293 3.95 11.48 16.56
C ARG A 293 3.01 12.68 16.59
N MET A 294 1.80 12.49 17.10
CA MET A 294 0.82 13.57 17.24
C MET A 294 1.31 14.66 18.22
N GLN A 295 1.89 14.25 19.35
CA GLN A 295 2.46 15.20 20.32
C GLN A 295 3.65 15.96 19.76
N ARG A 296 4.56 15.26 19.05
CA ARG A 296 5.69 15.88 18.36
C ARG A 296 5.22 16.93 17.36
N ALA A 297 4.17 16.63 16.59
CA ALA A 297 3.59 17.57 15.63
C ALA A 297 3.00 18.83 16.30
N GLN A 298 2.58 18.73 17.57
CA GLN A 298 2.12 19.85 18.39
C GLN A 298 3.26 20.56 19.16
N GLY A 299 4.52 20.17 18.95
CA GLY A 299 5.68 20.72 19.65
C GLY A 299 5.85 20.22 21.09
N MET A 300 5.14 19.15 21.48
CA MET A 300 5.27 18.51 22.78
C MET A 300 6.33 17.40 22.77
N PRO A 301 6.91 17.03 23.92
CA PRO A 301 7.87 15.93 24.01
C PRO A 301 7.26 14.60 23.56
N GLU A 302 8.03 13.81 22.79
CA GLU A 302 7.63 12.50 22.27
C GLU A 302 7.29 11.47 23.35
N THR A 303 7.83 11.65 24.57
CA THR A 303 7.63 10.76 25.71
C THR A 303 6.21 10.79 26.27
N GLY A 304 5.41 11.82 25.98
CA GLY A 304 4.03 11.86 26.44
C GLY A 304 3.12 10.84 25.73
N GLY A 305 3.62 10.15 24.69
CA GLY A 305 2.94 9.04 24.03
C GLY A 305 3.20 7.67 24.66
N ALA A 306 4.17 7.58 25.58
CA ALA A 306 4.52 6.33 26.25
C ALA A 306 3.37 5.84 27.14
N LEU A 307 3.03 4.56 27.01
CA LEU A 307 2.02 3.89 27.83
C LEU A 307 2.66 3.02 28.90
N ALA A 308 3.86 2.51 28.65
CA ALA A 308 4.60 1.67 29.58
C ALA A 308 6.13 1.85 29.42
N GLU A 309 6.90 1.25 30.34
CA GLU A 309 8.36 1.14 30.19
C GLU A 309 8.74 0.43 28.88
N GLY A 310 9.93 0.71 28.35
CA GLY A 310 10.36 0.18 27.04
C GLY A 310 9.78 0.89 25.81
N PHE A 311 9.10 2.03 25.97
CA PHE A 311 8.54 2.82 24.86
C PHE A 311 9.54 3.09 23.72
N HIS A 312 10.77 3.50 24.05
CA HIS A 312 11.79 3.82 23.04
C HIS A 312 12.17 2.60 22.18
N GLU A 313 12.24 1.41 22.78
CA GLU A 313 12.53 0.18 22.03
C GLU A 313 11.40 -0.15 21.07
N ARG A 314 10.14 -0.04 21.51
CA ARG A 314 8.96 -0.26 20.65
C ARG A 314 8.84 0.79 19.54
N LEU A 315 9.22 2.04 19.81
CA LEU A 315 9.28 3.09 18.81
C LEU A 315 10.36 2.80 17.76
N LEU A 316 11.56 2.39 18.19
CA LEU A 316 12.65 2.00 17.30
C LEU A 316 12.29 0.77 16.45
N GLU A 317 11.61 -0.22 17.04
CA GLU A 317 11.11 -1.39 16.31
C GLU A 317 10.10 -0.98 15.23
N PHE A 318 9.16 -0.07 15.53
CA PHE A 318 8.21 0.44 14.53
C PHE A 318 8.92 1.22 13.40
N GLN A 319 9.94 2.01 13.74
CA GLN A 319 10.76 2.69 12.72
C GLN A 319 11.60 1.69 11.90
N SER A 320 12.04 0.58 12.50
CA SER A 320 12.71 -0.52 11.79
C SER A 320 11.75 -1.20 10.81
N PHE A 321 10.50 -1.43 11.22
CA PHE A 321 9.44 -1.88 10.33
C PHE A 321 9.24 -0.92 9.16
N GLU A 322 9.04 0.38 9.41
CA GLU A 322 8.84 1.36 8.33
C GLU A 322 10.02 1.39 7.35
N ARG A 323 11.26 1.41 7.86
CA ARG A 323 12.45 1.39 7.01
C ARG A 323 12.54 0.11 6.18
N THR A 324 12.27 -1.04 6.78
CA THR A 324 12.29 -2.34 6.08
C THR A 324 11.16 -2.45 5.07
N PHE A 325 9.97 -1.96 5.43
CA PHE A 325 8.80 -1.88 4.56
C PHE A 325 9.11 -1.03 3.32
N GLU A 326 9.58 0.20 3.52
CA GLU A 326 9.92 1.11 2.42
C GLU A 326 11.08 0.58 1.58
N ALA A 327 12.11 0.02 2.22
CA ALA A 327 13.32 -0.47 1.55
C ALA A 327 13.21 -1.87 0.97
N SER A 328 12.12 -2.61 1.27
CA SER A 328 11.98 -4.00 0.82
C SER A 328 12.18 -4.06 -0.70
N GLY A 329 13.08 -4.94 -1.15
CA GLY A 329 13.49 -5.05 -2.55
C GLY A 329 12.33 -5.34 -3.52
N GLU A 330 11.15 -5.65 -3.00
CA GLU A 330 9.93 -5.85 -3.75
C GLU A 330 9.16 -4.56 -4.05
N VAL A 331 9.48 -3.44 -3.39
CA VAL A 331 9.13 -2.08 -3.87
C VAL A 331 9.81 -1.80 -5.22
N PHE A 332 10.99 -2.37 -5.46
CA PHE A 332 11.58 -2.40 -6.80
C PHE A 332 10.87 -3.42 -7.70
N HIS A 333 10.40 -4.55 -7.18
CA HIS A 333 9.57 -5.49 -7.94
C HIS A 333 8.23 -4.88 -8.36
N CYS A 334 7.63 -3.94 -7.62
CA CYS A 334 6.50 -3.13 -8.09
C CYS A 334 6.81 -2.39 -9.40
N VAL A 335 8.04 -1.88 -9.53
CA VAL A 335 8.52 -1.27 -10.78
C VAL A 335 8.64 -2.29 -11.92
N PHE A 336 8.79 -3.58 -11.61
CA PHE A 336 8.81 -4.64 -12.62
C PHE A 336 7.43 -5.26 -12.90
N CYS A 337 6.56 -5.37 -11.90
CA CYS A 337 5.24 -6.02 -11.99
C CYS A 337 4.12 -5.08 -12.40
N LYS A 338 4.18 -3.81 -12.01
CA LYS A 338 3.14 -2.82 -12.39
C LYS A 338 3.40 -2.20 -13.76
N PHE A 339 4.58 -2.38 -14.32
CA PHE A 339 4.92 -1.90 -15.65
C PHE A 339 4.80 -3.07 -16.65
N PRO A 340 4.17 -2.88 -17.82
CA PRO A 340 3.95 -3.95 -18.79
C PRO A 340 5.24 -4.75 -19.08
N GLN A 341 5.14 -6.07 -19.32
CA GLN A 341 6.30 -6.89 -19.72
C GLN A 341 7.11 -6.29 -20.89
N SER A 342 6.44 -5.57 -21.79
CA SER A 342 7.06 -4.83 -22.90
C SER A 342 8.04 -3.73 -22.44
N CYS A 343 7.89 -3.20 -21.23
CA CYS A 343 8.80 -2.22 -20.61
C CYS A 343 10.01 -2.87 -19.94
N MET A 344 9.95 -4.17 -19.61
CA MET A 344 10.97 -4.86 -18.81
C MET A 344 12.32 -4.92 -19.53
N LEU A 345 12.30 -5.06 -20.86
CA LEU A 345 13.49 -4.98 -21.72
C LEU A 345 14.11 -3.58 -21.72
N ILE A 346 13.27 -2.53 -21.72
CA ILE A 346 13.71 -1.12 -21.72
C ILE A 346 14.28 -0.75 -20.35
N PHE A 347 13.63 -1.18 -19.26
CA PHE A 347 14.09 -0.90 -17.89
C PHE A 347 15.46 -1.52 -17.60
N THR A 348 15.66 -2.79 -17.99
CA THR A 348 16.94 -3.49 -17.81
C THR A 348 18.09 -2.82 -18.58
N TYR A 349 17.78 -2.14 -19.68
CA TYR A 349 18.75 -1.37 -20.47
C TYR A 349 19.02 0.04 -19.93
N LEU A 350 18.05 0.66 -19.24
CA LEU A 350 18.15 2.02 -18.70
C LEU A 350 18.68 2.09 -17.25
N THR A 351 18.72 0.97 -16.53
CA THR A 351 19.26 0.88 -15.16
C THR A 351 20.69 0.34 -15.06
N LYS A 352 21.33 0.02 -16.20
CA LYS A 352 22.79 -0.13 -16.30
C LYS A 352 23.39 1.18 -16.78
#